data_AF-A0A7X7TMH1-F1
#
_entry.id   AF-A0A7X7TMH1-F1
#
_cell.length_a   1.000
_cell.length_b   1.000
_cell.length_c   1.000
_cell.angle_alpha   90.00
_cell.angle_beta   90.00
_cell.angle_gamma   90.00
#
_symmetry.space_group_name_H-M   'P 1'
#
loop_
_entity.id
_entity.type
_entity.pdbx_description
1 polymer ?
#
loop_
_entity_poly.entity_id
_entity_poly.type
_entity_poly.pdbx_seq_one_letter_code
_entity_poly.pdbx_strand_id
1 'polypeptide(L)'
;MERVGQGRGCLLKIDEFVMPQMKRELSETEPVDQWCNRLLYGDNLLLMEALLAGDPETALPPMRGKIDLIYIDPPFASRSNYRTCCTLKGKDGSFTLEQQAYSDTWQGGMAGYLQMLYPRLYLMRELLSEQGSLIVHLDWHAVHYVKILLDDIFGSENFRNEIVWCYGGGGAAKRTYPKKHDLLLWYTKSDKWTFNRQFRPYIQGTLERGLTAVKGDKYVLRKEGAGLDDWWVGREVQKILSPTAYENLKFNTQKPEGLLKRIIRGHSCPGDLVADFFCGTGTTGAVAEKLGRRWIMADASRLALIIAYKRLLQQGCKPFIQQSIAGKITQGENKSRDAICQLVLKQLLVQNCSAEWEEILLELGGLAYSTFDHLPLRGEIKEKIRELASCDPLALLEYWSVDPDYDGRTFCSRWQCCRARDGRVDNRARIVVPKVKGSRRICVKAVDVFGNESVVCETVNR
;
A
#
# COMPACT_ATOMS: atom_id res chain seq x y z
N MET A 1 -17.97 6.88 21.12
CA MET A 1 -17.46 8.26 21.30
C MET A 1 -16.65 8.43 22.60
N GLU A 2 -16.97 7.74 23.70
CA GLU A 2 -16.20 7.86 24.97
C GLU A 2 -14.74 7.38 24.93
N ARG A 3 -14.36 6.47 24.02
CA ARG A 3 -12.95 6.05 23.88
C ARG A 3 -12.04 7.11 23.25
N VAL A 4 -12.58 8.02 22.44
CA VAL A 4 -11.81 9.04 21.72
C VAL A 4 -11.36 10.17 22.67
N GLY A 5 -12.09 10.39 23.77
CA GLY A 5 -11.79 11.43 24.77
C GLY A 5 -10.89 10.98 25.94
N GLN A 6 -10.64 9.68 26.10
CA GLN A 6 -9.74 9.16 27.13
C GLN A 6 -8.41 8.81 26.47
N GLY A 7 -7.47 9.76 26.48
CA GLY A 7 -6.12 9.66 25.89
C GLY A 7 -5.23 8.53 26.45
N ARG A 8 -5.66 7.27 26.31
CA ARG A 8 -4.78 6.09 26.31
C ARG A 8 -4.30 5.91 24.87
N GLY A 9 -3.47 6.84 24.41
CA GLY A 9 -3.09 6.98 23.01
C GLY A 9 -2.39 5.73 22.47
N CYS A 10 -2.89 5.21 21.35
CA CYS A 10 -2.15 4.28 20.52
C CYS A 10 -0.93 5.03 19.97
N LEU A 11 0.29 4.58 20.28
CA LEU A 11 1.51 5.17 19.75
C LEU A 11 1.98 4.39 18.52
N LEU A 12 2.51 5.10 17.52
CA LEU A 12 3.22 4.45 16.42
C LEU A 12 4.57 3.94 16.92
N LYS A 13 4.94 2.75 16.50
CA LYS A 13 6.24 2.13 16.68
C LYS A 13 6.91 2.07 15.31
N ILE A 14 8.17 2.48 15.23
CA ILE A 14 8.97 2.30 14.02
C ILE A 14 9.40 0.83 13.91
N ASP A 15 9.07 0.19 12.80
CA ASP A 15 9.50 -1.17 12.49
C ASP A 15 10.71 -1.20 11.54
N GLU A 16 10.76 -0.23 10.63
CA GLU A 16 11.84 -0.11 9.62
C GLU A 16 11.91 1.28 9.03
N PHE A 17 13.12 1.83 8.92
CA PHE A 17 13.42 2.91 7.97
C PHE A 17 13.84 2.28 6.65
N VAL A 18 13.13 2.59 5.57
CA VAL A 18 13.41 2.06 4.23
C VAL A 18 14.10 3.12 3.42
N MET A 19 15.37 2.90 3.11
CA MET A 19 16.16 3.78 2.25
C MET A 19 16.10 3.30 0.80
N PRO A 20 16.14 4.20 -0.19
CA PRO A 20 16.21 3.81 -1.59
C PRO A 20 17.44 2.93 -1.83
N GLN A 21 17.30 1.93 -2.70
CA GLN A 21 18.44 1.11 -3.12
C GLN A 21 19.55 2.02 -3.65
N MET A 22 20.74 1.93 -3.05
CA MET A 22 21.93 2.61 -3.56
C MET A 22 22.21 2.16 -5.00
N LYS A 23 21.77 2.95 -5.99
CA LYS A 23 22.30 2.85 -7.34
C LYS A 23 23.72 3.39 -7.30
N ARG A 24 24.62 2.77 -8.08
CA ARG A 24 26.08 2.96 -8.09
C ARG A 24 26.58 4.39 -8.40
N GLU A 25 25.67 5.36 -8.53
CA GLU A 25 25.96 6.75 -8.83
C GLU A 25 25.35 7.60 -7.71
N LEU A 26 26.23 8.10 -6.84
CA LEU A 26 25.93 9.14 -5.88
C LEU A 26 25.52 10.40 -6.66
N SER A 27 24.23 10.73 -6.67
CA SER A 27 23.81 12.11 -6.91
C SER A 27 23.62 12.79 -5.56
N GLU A 28 24.14 14.01 -5.50
CA GLU A 28 24.22 14.88 -4.35
C GLU A 28 22.93 14.95 -3.52
N THR A 29 23.13 15.11 -2.22
CA THR A 29 22.13 15.30 -1.17
C THR A 29 21.02 16.25 -1.61
N GLU A 30 19.88 15.71 -2.03
CA GLU A 30 18.64 16.48 -1.93
C GLU A 30 18.44 16.85 -0.46
N PRO A 31 17.99 18.08 -0.17
CA PRO A 31 17.68 18.47 1.19
C PRO A 31 16.73 17.42 1.77
N VAL A 32 17.08 16.88 2.94
CA VAL A 32 16.21 15.98 3.68
C VAL A 32 14.96 16.79 4.00
N ASP A 33 13.92 16.64 3.18
CA ASP A 33 12.59 17.12 3.50
C ASP A 33 12.26 16.58 4.90
N GLN A 34 11.71 17.42 5.77
CA GLN A 34 11.34 17.00 7.14
C GLN A 34 10.31 15.86 7.12
N TRP A 35 9.68 15.62 5.97
CA TRP A 35 8.72 14.56 5.75
C TRP A 35 9.35 13.25 5.26
N CYS A 36 8.91 12.15 5.85
CA CYS A 36 9.12 10.80 5.35
C CYS A 36 7.77 10.13 5.13
N ASN A 37 7.58 9.50 3.96
CA ASN A 37 6.35 8.78 3.64
C ASN A 37 6.16 7.58 4.58
N ARG A 38 4.92 7.10 4.76
CA ARG A 38 4.61 6.12 5.81
C ARG A 38 3.76 4.95 5.33
N LEU A 39 4.21 3.74 5.62
CA LEU A 39 3.50 2.48 5.38
C LEU A 39 3.15 1.84 6.72
N LEU A 40 1.87 1.80 7.05
CA LEU A 40 1.38 1.47 8.39
C LEU A 40 0.71 0.08 8.42
N TYR A 41 1.11 -0.75 9.39
CA TYR A 41 0.57 -2.08 9.63
C TYR A 41 -0.30 -2.14 10.87
N GLY A 42 -1.54 -2.62 10.70
CA GLY A 42 -2.44 -2.91 11.81
C GLY A 42 -3.88 -2.49 11.52
N ASP A 43 -4.71 -2.52 12.57
CA ASP A 43 -6.07 -2.01 12.47
C ASP A 43 -6.03 -0.50 12.17
N ASN A 44 -6.60 -0.14 11.02
CA ASN A 44 -6.61 1.23 10.51
C ASN A 44 -7.34 2.23 11.41
N LEU A 45 -8.27 1.81 12.27
CA LEU A 45 -8.87 2.71 13.27
C LEU A 45 -7.80 3.14 14.28
N LEU A 46 -7.07 2.19 14.85
CA LEU A 46 -6.01 2.48 15.84
C LEU A 46 -4.87 3.28 15.22
N LEU A 47 -4.51 2.99 13.96
CA LEU A 47 -3.51 3.74 13.22
C LEU A 47 -3.93 5.20 13.00
N MET A 48 -5.19 5.45 12.65
CA MET A 48 -5.71 6.82 12.52
C MET A 48 -5.77 7.55 13.86
N GLU A 49 -6.11 6.86 14.96
CA GLU A 49 -6.03 7.43 16.31
C GLU A 49 -4.59 7.84 16.66
N ALA A 50 -3.60 6.99 16.31
CA ALA A 50 -2.19 7.30 16.51
C ALA A 50 -1.72 8.48 15.65
N LEU A 51 -2.16 8.58 14.39
CA LEU A 51 -1.87 9.73 13.52
C LEU A 51 -2.46 11.03 14.08
N LEU A 52 -3.66 11.00 14.66
CA LEU A 52 -4.25 12.16 15.33
C LEU A 52 -3.45 12.61 16.55
N ALA A 53 -2.80 11.68 17.26
CA ALA A 53 -1.90 11.99 18.37
C ALA A 53 -0.53 12.52 17.91
N GLY A 54 -0.10 12.12 16.71
CA GLY A 54 1.26 12.36 16.23
C GLY A 54 2.24 11.30 16.76
N ASP A 55 3.50 11.44 16.37
CA ASP A 55 4.57 10.50 16.74
C ASP A 55 5.87 11.29 17.05
N PRO A 56 6.18 11.52 18.34
CA PRO A 56 7.38 12.24 18.75
C PRO A 56 8.69 11.58 18.30
N GLU A 57 8.72 10.25 18.15
CA GLU A 57 9.94 9.51 17.79
C GLU A 57 10.38 9.87 16.36
N THR A 58 9.41 10.07 15.47
CA THR A 58 9.66 10.50 14.09
C THR A 58 9.42 12.00 13.86
N ALA A 59 9.25 12.77 14.94
CA ALA A 59 8.84 14.17 14.91
C ALA A 59 7.58 14.45 14.06
N LEU A 60 6.69 13.46 13.93
CA LEU A 60 5.41 13.62 13.25
C LEU A 60 4.48 14.47 14.13
N PRO A 61 4.05 15.66 13.69
CA PRO A 61 3.07 16.42 14.43
C PRO A 61 1.70 15.70 14.42
N PRO A 62 0.78 16.05 15.33
CA PRO A 62 -0.62 15.65 15.25
C PRO A 62 -1.20 15.93 13.84
N MET A 63 -1.80 14.91 13.23
CA MET A 63 -2.21 14.96 11.81
C MET A 63 -3.64 15.46 11.59
N ARG A 64 -4.31 15.98 12.63
CA ARG A 64 -5.64 16.58 12.50
C ARG A 64 -5.59 17.76 11.52
N GLY A 65 -6.46 17.75 10.52
CA GLY A 65 -6.51 18.85 9.55
C GLY A 65 -5.34 18.91 8.57
N LYS A 66 -4.61 17.82 8.33
CA LYS A 66 -3.34 17.83 7.57
C LYS A 66 -3.36 17.06 6.24
N ILE A 67 -4.36 16.22 5.99
CA ILE A 67 -4.41 15.36 4.79
C ILE A 67 -5.27 16.02 3.71
N ASP A 68 -4.73 16.19 2.50
CA ASP A 68 -5.40 16.92 1.42
C ASP A 68 -6.27 16.00 0.55
N LEU A 69 -5.95 14.71 0.48
CA LEU A 69 -6.77 13.73 -0.21
C LEU A 69 -6.75 12.41 0.53
N ILE A 70 -7.93 11.89 0.85
CA ILE A 70 -8.10 10.50 1.27
C ILE A 70 -8.85 9.76 0.16
N TYR A 71 -8.24 8.71 -0.38
CA TYR A 71 -8.93 7.72 -1.21
C TYR A 71 -9.02 6.42 -0.41
N ILE A 72 -10.20 5.81 -0.39
CA ILE A 72 -10.37 4.48 0.20
C ILE A 72 -11.17 3.55 -0.71
N ASP A 73 -10.79 2.28 -0.66
CA ASP A 73 -11.46 1.15 -1.29
C ASP A 73 -11.75 0.11 -0.20
N PRO A 74 -12.69 0.40 0.72
CA PRO A 74 -13.00 -0.52 1.81
C PRO A 74 -13.60 -1.82 1.26
N PRO A 75 -13.68 -2.89 2.05
CA PRO A 75 -14.47 -4.08 1.68
C PRO A 75 -15.91 -3.69 1.30
N PHE A 76 -16.57 -4.43 0.41
CA PHE A 76 -17.88 -4.05 -0.15
C PHE A 76 -19.06 -4.79 0.52
N ALA A 77 -18.83 -5.46 1.65
CA ALA A 77 -19.80 -6.34 2.31
C ALA A 77 -20.35 -7.45 1.39
N SER A 78 -19.52 -7.89 0.44
CA SER A 78 -19.82 -8.86 -0.61
C SER A 78 -19.97 -10.30 -0.12
N ARG A 79 -19.70 -10.57 1.17
CA ARG A 79 -19.68 -11.90 1.79
C ARG A 79 -18.72 -12.88 1.10
N SER A 80 -17.61 -12.35 0.59
CA SER A 80 -16.61 -13.11 -0.18
C SER A 80 -15.26 -13.18 0.54
N ASN A 81 -14.51 -14.25 0.29
CA ASN A 81 -13.12 -14.39 0.72
C ASN A 81 -12.19 -13.92 -0.41
N TYR A 82 -11.39 -12.90 -0.15
CA TYR A 82 -10.45 -12.38 -1.13
C TYR A 82 -9.08 -13.03 -0.97
N ARG A 83 -8.43 -13.29 -2.10
CA ARG A 83 -7.18 -14.04 -2.16
C ARG A 83 -6.09 -13.25 -2.87
N THR A 84 -4.86 -13.56 -2.50
CA THR A 84 -3.66 -13.22 -3.24
C THR A 84 -2.98 -14.50 -3.70
N CYS A 85 -2.37 -14.47 -4.87
CA CYS A 85 -1.71 -15.63 -5.46
C CYS A 85 -0.22 -15.36 -5.63
N CYS A 86 0.60 -16.30 -5.17
CA CYS A 86 2.04 -16.32 -5.44
C CYS A 86 2.37 -17.57 -6.27
N THR A 87 3.14 -17.41 -7.34
CA THR A 87 3.63 -18.55 -8.12
C THR A 87 5.00 -18.95 -7.62
N LEU A 88 5.12 -20.22 -7.21
CA LEU A 88 6.36 -20.82 -6.73
C LEU A 88 6.86 -21.86 -7.74
N LYS A 89 8.18 -22.06 -7.80
CA LYS A 89 8.81 -23.05 -8.67
C LYS A 89 9.22 -24.26 -7.85
N GLY A 90 8.47 -25.34 -7.98
CA GLY A 90 8.79 -26.64 -7.39
C GLY A 90 9.65 -27.50 -8.32
N LYS A 91 9.98 -28.70 -7.84
CA LYS A 91 10.75 -29.72 -8.57
C LYS A 91 10.06 -30.17 -9.85
N ASP A 92 8.74 -30.37 -9.81
CA ASP A 92 7.92 -30.83 -10.95
C ASP A 92 7.31 -29.68 -11.77
N GLY A 93 7.85 -28.47 -11.62
CA GLY A 93 7.37 -27.26 -12.29
C GLY A 93 6.74 -26.24 -11.35
N SER A 94 6.08 -25.24 -11.94
CA SER A 94 5.50 -24.13 -11.16
C SER A 94 4.12 -24.50 -10.60
N PHE A 95 3.83 -24.04 -9.38
CA PHE A 95 2.51 -24.15 -8.77
C PHE A 95 2.10 -22.82 -8.13
N THR A 96 0.79 -22.63 -7.99
CA THR A 96 0.22 -21.41 -7.39
C THR A 96 -0.14 -21.66 -5.93
N LEU A 97 0.42 -20.84 -5.05
CA LEU A 97 0.01 -20.71 -3.67
C LEU A 97 -1.07 -19.62 -3.58
N GLU A 98 -2.31 -20.03 -3.31
CA GLU A 98 -3.40 -19.12 -2.98
C GLU A 98 -3.44 -18.87 -1.47
N GLN A 99 -3.47 -17.60 -1.07
CA GLN A 99 -3.55 -17.19 0.33
C GLN A 99 -4.74 -16.26 0.52
N GLN A 100 -5.46 -16.43 1.62
CA GLN A 100 -6.54 -15.51 1.98
C GLN A 100 -5.94 -14.17 2.41
N ALA A 101 -6.28 -13.10 1.70
CA ALA A 101 -5.80 -11.75 1.99
C ALA A 101 -6.68 -11.07 3.06
N TYR A 102 -8.01 -11.20 2.93
CA TYR A 102 -9.00 -10.75 3.91
C TYR A 102 -10.36 -11.45 3.66
N SER A 103 -11.22 -11.44 4.68
CA SER A 103 -12.62 -11.87 4.57
C SER A 103 -13.54 -10.65 4.56
N ASP A 104 -14.47 -10.59 3.60
CA ASP A 104 -15.52 -9.56 3.54
C ASP A 104 -16.85 -10.08 4.11
N THR A 105 -16.75 -10.77 5.25
CA THR A 105 -17.88 -11.31 6.00
C THR A 105 -17.94 -10.65 7.38
N TRP A 106 -19.06 -10.01 7.67
CA TRP A 106 -19.26 -9.23 8.89
C TRP A 106 -20.27 -9.91 9.81
N GLN A 107 -19.94 -10.03 11.09
CA GLN A 107 -20.93 -10.47 12.10
C GLN A 107 -22.09 -9.47 12.11
N GLY A 108 -23.33 -9.95 12.00
CA GLY A 108 -24.50 -9.09 11.86
C GLY A 108 -24.72 -8.49 10.46
N GLY A 109 -23.96 -8.92 9.44
CA GLY A 109 -24.15 -8.52 8.05
C GLY A 109 -23.82 -7.04 7.81
N MET A 110 -24.68 -6.35 7.03
CA MET A 110 -24.48 -4.93 6.68
C MET A 110 -24.36 -4.03 7.91
N ALA A 111 -25.11 -4.30 8.98
CA ALA A 111 -25.00 -3.52 10.22
C ALA A 111 -23.58 -3.60 10.83
N GLY A 112 -22.98 -4.80 10.86
CA GLY A 112 -21.60 -4.98 11.34
C GLY A 112 -20.56 -4.28 10.44
N TYR A 113 -20.78 -4.32 9.12
CA TYR A 113 -19.94 -3.57 8.17
C TYR A 113 -19.99 -2.06 8.43
N LEU A 114 -21.19 -1.50 8.60
CA LEU A 114 -21.37 -0.07 8.88
C LEU A 114 -20.80 0.32 10.25
N GLN A 115 -20.94 -0.53 11.27
CA GLN A 115 -20.31 -0.34 12.58
C GLN A 115 -18.78 -0.30 12.51
N MET A 116 -18.18 -1.11 11.64
CA MET A 116 -16.74 -1.05 11.38
C MET A 116 -16.35 0.27 10.69
N LEU A 117 -17.12 0.70 9.69
CA LEU A 117 -16.76 1.81 8.82
C LEU A 117 -17.02 3.20 9.44
N TYR A 118 -18.11 3.36 10.20
CA TYR A 118 -18.51 4.65 10.79
C TYR A 118 -17.38 5.36 11.57
N PRO A 119 -16.74 4.73 12.59
CA PRO A 119 -15.70 5.42 13.35
C PRO A 119 -14.47 5.75 12.48
N ARG A 120 -14.18 4.94 11.45
CA ARG A 120 -13.07 5.16 10.53
C ARG A 120 -13.33 6.38 9.64
N LEU A 121 -14.52 6.49 9.05
CA LEU A 121 -14.91 7.66 8.25
C LEU A 121 -14.90 8.94 9.09
N TYR A 122 -15.30 8.86 10.35
CA TYR A 122 -15.23 9.99 11.27
C TYR A 122 -13.78 10.42 11.50
N LEU A 123 -12.85 9.51 11.78
CA LEU A 123 -11.43 9.87 11.93
C LEU A 123 -10.81 10.40 10.63
N MET A 124 -11.19 9.85 9.47
CA MET A 124 -10.76 10.38 8.16
C MET A 124 -11.21 11.83 7.98
N ARG A 125 -12.46 12.16 8.35
CA ARG A 125 -12.92 13.56 8.38
C ARG A 125 -12.05 14.43 9.26
N GLU A 126 -11.65 13.96 10.43
CA GLU A 126 -10.80 14.73 11.35
C GLU A 126 -9.36 14.90 10.85
N LEU A 127 -8.84 13.94 10.08
CA LEU A 127 -7.52 14.01 9.48
C LEU A 127 -7.46 14.93 8.24
N LEU A 128 -8.57 15.10 7.51
CA LEU A 128 -8.62 15.95 6.32
C LEU A 128 -8.37 17.42 6.66
N SER A 129 -7.50 18.06 5.87
CA SER A 129 -7.35 19.52 5.82
C SER A 129 -8.65 20.18 5.37
N GLU A 130 -8.79 21.49 5.63
CA GLU A 130 -10.00 22.24 5.24
C GLU A 130 -10.25 22.20 3.73
N GLN A 131 -9.18 22.16 2.93
CA GLN A 131 -9.21 22.00 1.47
C GLN A 131 -9.34 20.56 0.98
N GLY A 132 -9.41 19.61 1.92
CA GLY A 132 -9.26 18.19 1.65
C GLY A 132 -10.50 17.52 1.07
N SER A 133 -10.28 16.50 0.25
CA SER A 133 -11.33 15.65 -0.32
C SER A 133 -11.26 14.21 0.19
N LEU A 134 -12.42 13.61 0.44
CA LEU A 134 -12.59 12.17 0.62
C LEU A 134 -13.22 11.57 -0.64
N ILE A 135 -12.61 10.53 -1.18
CA ILE A 135 -13.13 9.72 -2.28
C ILE A 135 -13.32 8.29 -1.77
N VAL A 136 -14.57 7.83 -1.74
CA VAL A 136 -14.91 6.47 -1.27
C VAL A 136 -15.38 5.63 -2.45
N HIS A 137 -14.62 4.57 -2.76
CA HIS A 137 -14.94 3.62 -3.82
C HIS A 137 -15.87 2.53 -3.28
N LEU A 138 -17.03 2.34 -3.89
CA LEU A 138 -18.02 1.34 -3.47
C LEU A 138 -18.73 0.71 -4.67
N ASP A 139 -19.20 -0.52 -4.47
CA ASP A 139 -20.16 -1.16 -5.37
C ASP A 139 -21.62 -0.96 -4.91
N TRP A 140 -22.53 -1.50 -5.70
CA TRP A 140 -23.99 -1.44 -5.48
C TRP A 140 -24.47 -2.04 -4.15
N HIS A 141 -23.69 -2.91 -3.47
CA HIS A 141 -24.13 -3.52 -2.20
C HIS A 141 -24.11 -2.50 -1.06
N ALA A 142 -23.10 -1.64 -1.03
CA ALA A 142 -22.80 -0.80 0.14
C ALA A 142 -23.01 0.70 -0.10
N VAL A 143 -22.95 1.17 -1.35
CA VAL A 143 -22.89 2.60 -1.71
C VAL A 143 -23.94 3.47 -1.01
N HIS A 144 -25.22 3.07 -1.03
CA HIS A 144 -26.29 3.87 -0.45
C HIS A 144 -26.22 3.95 1.08
N TYR A 145 -25.81 2.86 1.73
CA TYR A 145 -25.67 2.83 3.19
C TYR A 145 -24.49 3.69 3.64
N VAL A 146 -23.36 3.61 2.93
CA VAL A 146 -22.18 4.42 3.25
C VAL A 146 -22.43 5.90 2.93
N LYS A 147 -23.17 6.21 1.87
CA LYS A 147 -23.61 7.59 1.57
C LYS A 147 -24.37 8.21 2.74
N ILE A 148 -25.29 7.47 3.36
CA ILE A 148 -26.02 7.93 4.56
C ILE A 148 -25.06 8.20 5.73
N LEU A 149 -24.09 7.31 5.97
CA LEU A 149 -23.09 7.56 7.02
C LEU A 149 -22.23 8.80 6.72
N LEU A 150 -21.86 9.00 5.46
CA LEU A 150 -21.08 10.17 5.06
C LEU A 150 -21.89 11.46 5.19
N ASP A 151 -23.19 11.44 4.89
CA ASP A 151 -24.07 12.59 5.12
C ASP A 151 -24.17 12.94 6.61
N ASP A 152 -24.22 11.96 7.50
CA ASP A 152 -24.20 12.18 8.95
C ASP A 152 -22.85 12.75 9.44
N ILE A 153 -21.74 12.22 8.92
CA ILE A 153 -20.38 12.58 9.37
C ILE A 153 -19.90 13.92 8.78
N PHE A 154 -20.08 14.11 7.47
CA PHE A 154 -19.58 15.28 6.74
C PHE A 154 -20.62 16.39 6.61
N GLY A 155 -21.90 16.07 6.74
CA GLY A 155 -22.99 16.95 6.29
C GLY A 155 -23.31 16.71 4.82
N SER A 156 -24.60 16.64 4.48
CA SER A 156 -25.06 16.42 3.11
C SER A 156 -24.72 17.60 2.19
N GLU A 157 -24.57 18.79 2.74
CA GLU A 157 -24.08 19.97 2.05
C GLU A 157 -22.63 19.83 1.58
N ASN A 158 -21.86 18.91 2.17
CA ASN A 158 -20.46 18.62 1.84
C ASN A 158 -20.28 17.50 0.80
N PHE A 159 -21.37 16.90 0.36
CA PHE A 159 -21.37 16.03 -0.80
C PHE A 159 -21.16 16.85 -2.09
N ARG A 160 -20.22 16.43 -2.95
CA ARG A 160 -19.90 17.15 -4.20
C ARG A 160 -20.39 16.43 -5.44
N ASN A 161 -20.11 15.14 -5.55
CA ASN A 161 -20.54 14.36 -6.69
C ASN A 161 -20.55 12.86 -6.42
N GLU A 162 -21.32 12.13 -7.23
CA GLU A 162 -21.22 10.68 -7.40
C GLU A 162 -20.60 10.42 -8.78
N ILE A 163 -19.39 9.88 -8.79
CA ILE A 163 -18.66 9.60 -10.02
C ILE A 163 -18.86 8.12 -10.38
N VAL A 164 -19.32 7.86 -11.59
CA VAL A 164 -19.53 6.50 -12.10
C VAL A 164 -18.26 6.03 -12.79
N TRP A 165 -17.53 5.09 -12.18
CA TRP A 165 -16.38 4.46 -12.82
C TRP A 165 -16.83 3.26 -13.63
N CYS A 166 -16.91 3.44 -14.96
CA CYS A 166 -17.30 2.38 -15.87
C CYS A 166 -16.08 1.54 -16.25
N TYR A 167 -16.21 0.23 -16.23
CA TYR A 167 -15.14 -0.69 -16.62
C TYR A 167 -15.58 -1.73 -17.65
N GLY A 168 -14.61 -2.13 -18.49
CA GLY A 168 -14.76 -3.26 -19.40
C GLY A 168 -14.46 -4.57 -18.68
N GLY A 169 -15.27 -5.61 -18.94
CA GLY A 169 -15.15 -6.92 -18.30
C GLY A 169 -16.23 -7.19 -17.23
N GLY A 170 -16.25 -8.38 -16.63
CA GLY A 170 -17.29 -8.82 -15.67
C GLY A 170 -18.43 -9.63 -16.30
N GLY A 171 -19.12 -10.42 -15.48
CA GLY A 171 -20.04 -11.48 -15.92
C GLY A 171 -21.18 -11.04 -16.85
N ALA A 172 -21.58 -11.94 -17.74
CA ALA A 172 -22.77 -11.81 -18.57
C ALA A 172 -23.99 -12.31 -17.79
N ALA A 173 -24.57 -11.45 -16.97
CA ALA A 173 -25.80 -11.78 -16.26
C ALA A 173 -26.92 -12.12 -17.26
N LYS A 174 -27.58 -13.27 -17.07
CA LYS A 174 -28.65 -13.73 -17.97
C LYS A 174 -30.03 -13.14 -17.62
N ARG A 175 -30.21 -12.72 -16.37
CA ARG A 175 -31.51 -12.30 -15.81
C ARG A 175 -31.59 -10.82 -15.46
N THR A 176 -30.48 -10.09 -15.57
CA THR A 176 -30.37 -8.67 -15.22
C THR A 176 -29.41 -7.99 -16.19
N TYR A 177 -29.39 -6.66 -16.23
CA TYR A 177 -28.31 -5.95 -16.90
C TYR A 177 -26.95 -6.30 -16.26
N PRO A 178 -25.90 -6.48 -17.07
CA PRO A 178 -24.55 -6.68 -16.56
C PRO A 178 -24.11 -5.47 -15.73
N LYS A 179 -23.54 -5.73 -14.55
CA LYS A 179 -22.93 -4.71 -13.70
C LYS A 179 -21.58 -4.32 -14.30
N LYS A 180 -21.43 -3.06 -14.67
CA LYS A 180 -20.28 -2.53 -15.45
C LYS A 180 -19.73 -1.23 -14.90
N HIS A 181 -20.09 -0.90 -13.66
CA HIS A 181 -19.58 0.26 -12.98
C HIS A 181 -19.58 0.06 -11.47
N ASP A 182 -18.65 0.75 -10.84
CA ASP A 182 -18.65 1.05 -9.41
C ASP A 182 -18.80 2.58 -9.25
N LEU A 183 -19.08 3.02 -8.04
CA LEU A 183 -19.33 4.42 -7.71
C LEU A 183 -18.19 4.96 -6.83
N LEU A 184 -17.80 6.20 -7.09
CA LEU A 184 -16.90 6.97 -6.23
C LEU A 184 -17.70 8.12 -5.63
N LEU A 185 -17.93 8.06 -4.32
CA LEU A 185 -18.56 9.15 -3.59
C LEU A 185 -17.51 10.20 -3.27
N TRP A 186 -17.75 11.44 -3.69
CA TRP A 186 -16.87 12.57 -3.43
C TRP A 186 -17.45 13.52 -2.39
N TYR A 187 -16.77 13.64 -1.26
CA TYR A 187 -17.03 14.60 -0.19
C TYR A 187 -15.85 15.54 0.00
N THR A 188 -16.12 16.74 0.48
CA THR A 188 -15.10 17.70 0.90
C THR A 188 -15.21 17.96 2.40
N LYS A 189 -14.10 18.36 3.04
CA LYS A 189 -14.11 18.73 4.45
C LYS A 189 -14.91 20.02 4.69
N SER A 190 -14.80 20.97 3.78
CA SER A 190 -15.44 22.29 3.84
C SER A 190 -15.98 22.74 2.47
N ASP A 191 -16.42 24.01 2.39
CA ASP A 191 -16.82 24.71 1.18
C ASP A 191 -15.63 25.23 0.34
N LYS A 192 -14.40 25.08 0.86
CA LYS A 192 -13.15 25.34 0.15
C LYS A 192 -12.50 24.00 -0.12
N TRP A 193 -12.24 23.67 -1.38
CA TRP A 193 -11.58 22.41 -1.71
C TRP A 193 -10.71 22.51 -2.96
N THR A 194 -9.71 21.65 -3.02
CA THR A 194 -8.87 21.49 -4.20
C THR A 194 -9.62 20.70 -5.28
N PHE A 195 -9.82 21.32 -6.44
CA PHE A 195 -10.30 20.61 -7.64
C PHE A 195 -9.58 21.11 -8.91
N ASN A 196 -8.70 20.27 -9.43
CA ASN A 196 -7.98 20.53 -10.67
C ASN A 196 -8.79 19.96 -11.83
N ARG A 197 -9.53 20.82 -12.53
CA ARG A 197 -10.37 20.40 -13.66
C ARG A 197 -9.52 19.70 -14.73
N GLN A 198 -9.95 18.49 -15.07
CA GLN A 198 -9.30 17.66 -16.08
C GLN A 198 -10.07 17.73 -17.40
N PHE A 199 -9.34 17.46 -18.49
CA PHE A 199 -9.86 17.57 -19.85
C PHE A 199 -9.54 16.34 -20.67
N ARG A 200 -10.35 16.10 -21.70
CA ARG A 200 -10.13 15.12 -22.77
C ARG A 200 -10.09 15.83 -24.12
N PRO A 201 -9.41 15.25 -25.12
CA PRO A 201 -9.51 15.74 -26.48
C PRO A 201 -10.97 15.82 -26.93
N TYR A 202 -11.29 16.84 -27.73
CA TYR A 202 -12.58 16.91 -28.41
C TYR A 202 -12.73 15.73 -29.37
N ILE A 203 -13.94 15.19 -29.46
CA ILE A 203 -14.27 14.24 -30.53
C ILE A 203 -14.27 14.99 -31.87
N GLN A 204 -13.93 14.28 -32.94
CA GLN A 204 -13.76 14.89 -34.27
C GLN A 204 -15.00 15.66 -34.74
N GLY A 205 -16.21 15.11 -34.54
CA GLY A 205 -17.45 15.82 -34.87
C GLY A 205 -17.68 17.12 -34.09
N THR A 206 -17.09 17.28 -32.90
CA THR A 206 -17.13 18.56 -32.16
C THR A 206 -16.17 19.58 -32.76
N LEU A 207 -14.98 19.15 -33.19
CA LEU A 207 -14.01 20.01 -33.87
C LEU A 207 -14.58 20.52 -35.20
N GLU A 208 -15.19 19.62 -35.99
CA GLU A 208 -15.78 19.94 -37.30
C GLU A 208 -16.96 20.90 -37.21
N ARG A 209 -17.76 20.80 -36.14
CA ARG A 209 -18.96 21.65 -35.95
C ARG A 209 -18.69 22.92 -35.14
N GLY A 210 -17.50 23.10 -34.56
CA GLY A 210 -17.12 24.32 -33.82
C GLY A 210 -18.08 24.76 -32.70
N LEU A 211 -18.92 23.86 -32.15
CA LEU A 211 -20.08 24.16 -31.29
C LEU A 211 -21.21 25.01 -31.91
N THR A 212 -21.07 25.46 -33.16
CA THR A 212 -21.97 26.45 -33.79
C THR A 212 -23.37 25.91 -34.08
N ALA A 213 -23.49 24.61 -34.36
CA ALA A 213 -24.79 24.00 -34.69
C ALA A 213 -25.82 23.98 -33.54
N VAL A 214 -25.42 24.20 -32.28
CA VAL A 214 -26.31 24.08 -31.10
C VAL A 214 -26.23 25.26 -30.13
N LYS A 215 -25.09 25.98 -30.05
CA LYS A 215 -24.87 27.02 -29.02
C LYS A 215 -24.59 28.43 -29.56
N GLY A 216 -24.59 28.63 -30.87
CA GLY A 216 -24.35 29.91 -31.53
C GLY A 216 -22.89 30.38 -31.47
N ASP A 217 -22.61 31.53 -32.10
CA ASP A 217 -21.24 32.03 -32.36
C ASP A 217 -20.46 32.50 -31.12
N LYS A 218 -21.08 32.47 -29.93
CA LYS A 218 -20.49 32.94 -28.68
C LYS A 218 -19.64 31.90 -27.94
N TYR A 219 -19.61 30.65 -28.39
CA TYR A 219 -18.92 29.57 -27.68
C TYR A 219 -17.68 29.08 -28.44
N VAL A 220 -16.52 29.50 -27.96
CA VAL A 220 -15.22 29.05 -28.46
C VAL A 220 -14.80 27.77 -27.72
N LEU A 221 -14.28 26.81 -28.48
CA LEU A 221 -13.68 25.60 -27.91
C LEU A 221 -12.50 25.96 -27.00
N ARG A 222 -12.40 25.29 -25.86
CA ARG A 222 -11.29 25.48 -24.91
C ARG A 222 -10.01 24.91 -25.49
N LYS A 223 -8.89 25.58 -25.26
CA LYS A 223 -7.58 25.09 -25.73
C LYS A 223 -7.18 23.77 -25.06
N GLU A 224 -7.63 23.57 -23.84
CA GLU A 224 -7.36 22.40 -22.99
C GLU A 224 -8.18 21.17 -23.39
N GLY A 225 -9.28 21.35 -24.13
CA GLY A 225 -10.19 20.29 -24.57
C GLY A 225 -11.56 20.32 -23.88
N ALA A 226 -12.32 19.23 -24.03
CA ALA A 226 -13.59 19.05 -23.35
C ALA A 226 -13.33 18.71 -21.88
N GLY A 227 -14.04 19.37 -20.96
CA GLY A 227 -13.99 18.98 -19.54
C GLY A 227 -14.41 17.52 -19.37
N LEU A 228 -13.79 16.83 -18.40
CA LEU A 228 -14.26 15.50 -18.02
C LEU A 228 -15.63 15.57 -17.34
N ASP A 229 -16.47 14.63 -17.73
CA ASP A 229 -17.74 14.33 -17.07
C ASP A 229 -17.48 13.39 -15.86
N ASP A 230 -18.52 13.12 -15.08
CA ASP A 230 -18.48 12.23 -13.91
C ASP A 230 -18.75 10.75 -14.23
N TRP A 231 -18.98 10.39 -15.50
CA TRP A 231 -19.07 9.00 -15.97
C TRP A 231 -17.79 8.51 -16.69
N TRP A 232 -16.88 7.92 -15.94
CA TRP A 232 -15.55 7.62 -16.44
C TRP A 232 -15.49 6.37 -17.30
N VAL A 233 -15.49 6.60 -18.63
CA VAL A 233 -15.46 5.56 -19.69
C VAL A 233 -14.18 5.59 -20.53
N GLY A 234 -13.12 6.25 -20.08
CA GLY A 234 -11.89 6.35 -20.86
C GLY A 234 -10.98 5.12 -20.70
N ARG A 235 -10.28 4.71 -21.76
CA ARG A 235 -9.37 3.54 -21.74
C ARG A 235 -8.28 3.63 -20.67
N GLU A 236 -7.91 4.86 -20.30
CA GLU A 236 -6.95 5.21 -19.27
C GLU A 236 -7.42 4.86 -17.85
N VAL A 237 -8.73 4.67 -17.63
CA VAL A 237 -9.29 4.26 -16.34
C VAL A 237 -10.10 2.95 -16.42
N GLN A 238 -10.47 2.49 -17.62
CA GLN A 238 -11.53 1.48 -17.85
C GLN A 238 -11.22 0.01 -17.57
N LYS A 239 -10.02 -0.37 -17.18
CA LYS A 239 -9.67 -1.80 -17.12
C LYS A 239 -9.82 -2.33 -15.70
N ILE A 240 -10.78 -3.25 -15.49
CA ILE A 240 -10.52 -4.33 -14.53
C ILE A 240 -9.18 -4.92 -14.97
N LEU A 241 -8.20 -4.93 -14.06
CA LEU A 241 -6.84 -5.29 -14.44
C LEU A 241 -6.81 -6.68 -15.07
N SER A 242 -6.45 -6.74 -16.36
CA SER A 242 -6.21 -8.00 -17.04
C SER A 242 -5.21 -8.82 -16.23
N PRO A 243 -5.36 -10.15 -16.12
CA PRO A 243 -4.33 -11.00 -15.55
C PRO A 243 -2.94 -10.78 -16.19
N THR A 244 -2.87 -10.35 -17.44
CA THR A 244 -1.62 -10.08 -18.17
C THR A 244 -1.13 -8.64 -18.09
N ALA A 245 -1.85 -7.74 -17.41
CA ALA A 245 -1.44 -6.34 -17.32
C ALA A 245 -0.11 -6.23 -16.55
N TYR A 246 0.81 -5.40 -17.06
CA TYR A 246 2.14 -5.22 -16.45
C TYR A 246 2.08 -4.76 -15.00
N GLU A 247 1.08 -3.95 -14.65
CA GLU A 247 0.88 -3.44 -13.29
C GLU A 247 0.21 -4.45 -12.33
N ASN A 248 -0.35 -5.56 -12.84
CA ASN A 248 -1.13 -6.52 -12.04
C ASN A 248 -0.21 -7.38 -11.16
N LEU A 249 -0.35 -7.24 -9.86
CA LEU A 249 0.41 -7.96 -8.82
C LEU A 249 -0.28 -9.24 -8.34
N LYS A 250 -1.29 -9.72 -9.08
CA LYS A 250 -2.06 -10.94 -8.77
C LYS A 250 -2.82 -10.88 -7.45
N PHE A 251 -3.24 -9.67 -7.09
CA PHE A 251 -4.12 -9.41 -5.98
C PHE A 251 -5.53 -9.08 -6.52
N ASN A 252 -6.55 -9.82 -6.07
CA ASN A 252 -7.86 -9.84 -6.74
C ASN A 252 -8.54 -8.46 -6.87
N THR A 253 -8.34 -7.57 -5.91
CA THR A 253 -9.03 -6.26 -5.85
C THR A 253 -8.14 -5.08 -6.19
N GLN A 254 -6.95 -5.33 -6.74
CA GLN A 254 -6.03 -4.26 -7.12
C GLN A 254 -6.70 -3.27 -8.09
N LYS A 255 -6.67 -1.99 -7.72
CA LYS A 255 -7.15 -0.91 -8.58
C LYS A 255 -6.08 -0.47 -9.60
N PRO A 256 -6.48 -0.07 -10.82
CA PRO A 256 -5.54 0.33 -11.88
C PRO A 256 -4.92 1.70 -11.59
N GLU A 257 -3.63 1.86 -11.89
CA GLU A 257 -2.90 3.11 -11.66
C GLU A 257 -3.55 4.31 -12.36
N GLY A 258 -4.12 4.10 -13.55
CA GLY A 258 -4.76 5.16 -14.31
C GLY A 258 -5.98 5.76 -13.61
N LEU A 259 -6.76 4.95 -12.88
CA LEU A 259 -7.86 5.42 -12.04
C LEU A 259 -7.35 6.31 -10.91
N LEU A 260 -6.37 5.82 -10.15
CA LEU A 260 -5.79 6.58 -9.03
C LEU A 260 -5.09 7.85 -9.52
N LYS A 261 -4.47 7.81 -10.71
CA LYS A 261 -3.83 8.96 -11.33
C LYS A 261 -4.84 10.06 -11.66
N ARG A 262 -6.03 9.69 -12.13
CA ARG A 262 -7.13 10.62 -12.37
C ARG A 262 -7.62 11.25 -11.08
N ILE A 263 -7.85 10.43 -10.05
CA ILE A 263 -8.34 10.88 -8.75
C ILE A 263 -7.32 11.84 -8.11
N ILE A 264 -6.07 11.40 -7.96
CA ILE A 264 -5.01 12.19 -7.30
C ILE A 264 -4.77 13.51 -8.04
N ARG A 265 -4.73 13.52 -9.37
CA ARG A 265 -4.59 14.78 -10.13
C ARG A 265 -5.77 15.71 -9.94
N GLY A 266 -6.98 15.19 -9.92
CA GLY A 266 -8.21 15.96 -9.80
C GLY A 266 -8.39 16.59 -8.42
N HIS A 267 -7.92 15.93 -7.37
CA HIS A 267 -8.25 16.29 -5.98
C HIS A 267 -7.02 16.62 -5.10
N SER A 268 -5.83 16.81 -5.70
CA SER A 268 -4.62 17.24 -4.99
C SER A 268 -3.63 17.94 -5.91
N CYS A 269 -2.74 18.76 -5.34
CA CYS A 269 -1.61 19.42 -5.96
C CYS A 269 -0.29 18.69 -5.68
N PRO A 270 0.80 18.92 -6.46
CA PRO A 270 2.12 18.44 -6.09
C PRO A 270 2.51 18.94 -4.69
N GLY A 271 3.15 18.09 -3.87
CA GLY A 271 3.49 18.38 -2.47
C GLY A 271 2.38 18.09 -1.44
N ASP A 272 1.13 17.99 -1.88
CA ASP A 272 0.00 17.64 -1.01
C ASP A 272 0.17 16.25 -0.39
N LEU A 273 -0.51 16.04 0.74
CA LEU A 273 -0.52 14.78 1.46
C LEU A 273 -1.72 13.91 1.07
N VAL A 274 -1.45 12.73 0.52
CA VAL A 274 -2.46 11.73 0.11
C VAL A 274 -2.46 10.55 1.08
N ALA A 275 -3.63 10.09 1.52
CA ALA A 275 -3.73 8.90 2.35
C ALA A 275 -4.72 7.87 1.83
N ASP A 276 -4.48 6.62 2.22
CA ASP A 276 -5.32 5.47 1.93
C ASP A 276 -5.17 4.48 3.08
N PHE A 277 -6.25 4.34 3.85
CA PHE A 277 -6.27 3.50 5.04
C PHE A 277 -6.81 2.09 4.76
N PHE A 278 -7.01 1.76 3.48
CA PHE A 278 -7.37 0.44 2.95
C PHE A 278 -6.48 0.14 1.74
N CYS A 279 -5.16 0.40 1.88
CA CYS A 279 -4.31 0.60 0.72
C CYS A 279 -4.11 -0.66 -0.13
N GLY A 280 -4.36 -1.85 0.42
CA GLY A 280 -4.16 -3.13 -0.25
C GLY A 280 -2.76 -3.22 -0.85
N THR A 281 -2.69 -3.37 -2.17
CA THR A 281 -1.42 -3.39 -2.93
C THR A 281 -0.65 -2.07 -2.99
N GLY A 282 -1.12 -1.01 -2.34
CA GLY A 282 -0.46 0.30 -2.30
C GLY A 282 -0.50 1.09 -3.62
N THR A 283 -1.51 0.87 -4.47
CA THR A 283 -1.61 1.60 -5.76
C THR A 283 -1.68 3.11 -5.53
N THR A 284 -2.45 3.56 -4.54
CA THR A 284 -2.62 4.99 -4.21
C THR A 284 -1.29 5.65 -3.88
N GLY A 285 -0.51 5.07 -2.96
CA GLY A 285 0.81 5.58 -2.57
C GLY A 285 1.81 5.57 -3.72
N ALA A 286 1.85 4.49 -4.51
CA ALA A 286 2.73 4.41 -5.67
C ALA A 286 2.44 5.48 -6.72
N VAL A 287 1.15 5.77 -6.99
CA VAL A 287 0.76 6.82 -7.92
C VAL A 287 0.97 8.22 -7.33
N ALA A 288 0.72 8.40 -6.03
CA ALA A 288 1.00 9.66 -5.33
C ALA A 288 2.50 10.02 -5.42
N GLU A 289 3.38 9.06 -5.14
CA GLU A 289 4.83 9.18 -5.29
C GLU A 289 5.23 9.64 -6.71
N LYS A 290 4.77 8.92 -7.74
CA LYS A 290 5.04 9.24 -9.16
C LYS A 290 4.55 10.63 -9.57
N LEU A 291 3.52 11.14 -8.90
CA LEU A 291 2.96 12.46 -9.14
C LEU A 291 3.61 13.54 -8.24
N GLY A 292 4.57 13.20 -7.39
CA GLY A 292 5.23 14.16 -6.49
C GLY A 292 4.34 14.59 -5.32
N ARG A 293 3.50 13.69 -4.80
CA ARG A 293 2.74 13.87 -3.55
C ARG A 293 3.39 13.09 -2.43
N ARG A 294 3.20 13.56 -1.20
CA ARG A 294 3.51 12.84 0.03
C ARG A 294 2.41 11.82 0.30
N TRP A 295 2.72 10.73 1.00
CA TRP A 295 1.71 9.70 1.27
C TRP A 295 1.80 8.99 2.63
N ILE A 296 0.62 8.57 3.11
CA ILE A 296 0.44 7.66 4.25
C ILE A 296 -0.49 6.53 3.81
N MET A 297 0.03 5.31 3.76
CA MET A 297 -0.73 4.10 3.40
C MET A 297 -0.91 3.22 4.63
N ALA A 298 -2.08 2.62 4.83
CA ALA A 298 -2.31 1.66 5.90
C ALA A 298 -3.11 0.44 5.44
N ASP A 299 -2.77 -0.73 5.96
CA ASP A 299 -3.54 -1.96 5.79
C ASP A 299 -3.40 -2.90 6.99
N ALA A 300 -4.45 -3.68 7.26
CA ALA A 300 -4.44 -4.71 8.30
C ALA A 300 -3.84 -6.03 7.82
N SER A 301 -3.77 -6.26 6.52
CA SER A 301 -3.24 -7.48 5.92
C SER A 301 -1.72 -7.37 5.70
N ARG A 302 -0.96 -8.24 6.39
CA ARG A 302 0.49 -8.31 6.21
C ARG A 302 0.89 -8.62 4.76
N LEU A 303 0.12 -9.50 4.11
CA LEU A 303 0.35 -9.86 2.71
C LEU A 303 0.16 -8.66 1.77
N ALA A 304 -0.85 -7.83 2.02
CA ALA A 304 -1.08 -6.62 1.25
C ALA A 304 0.10 -5.65 1.39
N LEU A 305 0.60 -5.45 2.61
CA LEU A 305 1.76 -4.58 2.86
C LEU A 305 3.05 -5.08 2.23
N ILE A 306 3.30 -6.40 2.19
CA ILE A 306 4.47 -6.96 1.50
C ILE A 306 4.41 -6.62 0.00
N ILE A 307 3.23 -6.76 -0.61
CA ILE A 307 3.01 -6.42 -2.01
C ILE A 307 3.19 -4.91 -2.23
N ALA A 308 2.66 -4.07 -1.35
CA ALA A 308 2.82 -2.62 -1.39
C ALA A 308 4.30 -2.21 -1.25
N TYR A 309 5.01 -2.75 -0.26
CA TYR A 309 6.43 -2.53 -0.01
C TYR A 309 7.27 -2.87 -1.25
N LYS A 310 7.07 -4.06 -1.82
CA LYS A 310 7.75 -4.51 -3.04
C LYS A 310 7.46 -3.59 -4.22
N ARG A 311 6.20 -3.19 -4.42
CA ARG A 311 5.82 -2.23 -5.46
C ARG A 311 6.58 -0.91 -5.31
N LEU A 312 6.61 -0.35 -4.10
CA LEU A 312 7.27 0.93 -3.80
C LEU A 312 8.78 0.84 -4.05
N LEU A 313 9.44 -0.24 -3.64
CA LEU A 313 10.86 -0.45 -3.90
C LEU A 313 11.16 -0.60 -5.40
N GLN A 314 10.38 -1.41 -6.12
CA GLN A 314 10.62 -1.67 -7.54
C GLN A 314 10.44 -0.43 -8.43
N GLN A 315 9.63 0.54 -8.02
CA GLN A 315 9.51 1.82 -8.74
C GLN A 315 10.61 2.83 -8.38
N GLY A 316 11.43 2.58 -7.37
CA GLY A 316 12.45 3.51 -6.88
C GLY A 316 11.87 4.70 -6.12
N CYS A 317 11.03 4.43 -5.10
CA CYS A 317 10.50 5.48 -4.24
C CYS A 317 11.57 6.19 -3.39
N LYS A 318 11.24 7.38 -2.90
CA LYS A 318 11.94 8.10 -1.84
C LYS A 318 11.95 7.28 -0.54
N PRO A 319 12.83 7.61 0.43
CA PRO A 319 12.79 6.99 1.75
C PRO A 319 11.38 7.02 2.37
N PHE A 320 11.03 5.94 3.06
CA PHE A 320 9.77 5.84 3.80
C PHE A 320 9.94 5.05 5.10
N ILE A 321 9.00 5.21 6.03
CA ILE A 321 8.99 4.54 7.33
C ILE A 321 7.90 3.48 7.32
N GLN A 322 8.24 2.25 7.72
CA GLN A 322 7.25 1.25 8.09
C GLN A 322 6.98 1.32 9.59
N GLN A 323 5.70 1.39 9.97
CA GLN A 323 5.30 1.50 11.37
C GLN A 323 4.12 0.60 11.69
N SER A 324 3.95 0.29 12.97
CA SER A 324 2.81 -0.42 13.53
C SER A 324 2.39 0.22 14.86
N ILE A 325 1.34 -0.29 15.50
CA ILE A 325 0.94 0.19 16.83
C ILE A 325 1.85 -0.43 17.92
N ALA A 326 2.40 0.43 18.78
CA ALA A 326 3.06 0.00 20.03
C ALA A 326 2.02 -0.68 20.93
N GLY A 327 2.29 -1.91 21.40
CA GLY A 327 1.30 -2.86 21.94
C GLY A 327 0.20 -2.28 22.84
N LYS A 328 -1.07 -2.71 22.73
CA LYS A 328 -1.56 -4.09 22.85
C LYS A 328 -2.05 -4.67 21.53
N ILE A 329 -1.47 -5.81 21.15
CA ILE A 329 -2.20 -6.82 20.37
C ILE A 329 -3.45 -7.14 21.19
N THR A 330 -4.62 -6.68 20.74
CA THR A 330 -5.89 -7.14 21.28
C THR A 330 -5.91 -8.65 21.21
N GLN A 331 -6.10 -9.30 22.36
CA GLN A 331 -6.29 -10.74 22.47
C GLN A 331 -7.46 -11.15 21.57
N GLY A 332 -7.12 -11.74 20.43
CA GLY A 332 -8.05 -12.14 19.39
C GLY A 332 -7.32 -12.15 18.04
N GLU A 333 -6.47 -13.18 17.85
CA GLU A 333 -5.85 -13.65 16.58
C GLU A 333 -4.31 -13.77 16.54
N ASN A 334 -3.56 -13.30 17.53
CA ASN A 334 -2.11 -13.55 17.62
C ASN A 334 -1.70 -14.21 18.94
N LYS A 335 -2.20 -15.43 19.18
CA LYS A 335 -1.52 -16.34 20.13
C LYS A 335 -0.20 -16.78 19.49
N SER A 336 0.92 -16.35 20.11
CA SER A 336 2.26 -16.92 20.02
C SER A 336 2.60 -17.64 18.69
N ARG A 337 3.10 -16.88 17.71
CA ARG A 337 4.02 -17.48 16.74
C ARG A 337 5.41 -17.39 17.36
N ASP A 338 5.87 -18.47 17.99
CA ASP A 338 7.30 -18.77 17.99
C ASP A 338 7.80 -18.58 16.55
N ALA A 339 8.98 -17.99 16.34
CA ALA A 339 9.48 -17.65 15.01
C ALA A 339 9.37 -18.87 14.07
N ILE A 340 8.36 -18.86 13.18
CA ILE A 340 7.99 -19.99 12.32
C ILE A 340 9.15 -20.29 11.35
N CYS A 341 9.89 -19.25 10.97
CA CYS A 341 11.08 -19.32 10.14
C CYS A 341 12.27 -18.62 10.80
N GLN A 342 13.46 -19.20 10.61
CA GLN A 342 14.74 -18.65 11.00
C GLN A 342 15.59 -18.41 9.75
N LEU A 343 16.08 -17.18 9.59
CA LEU A 343 17.04 -16.85 8.54
C LEU A 343 18.38 -17.51 8.84
N VAL A 344 18.95 -18.15 7.83
CA VAL A 344 20.29 -18.75 7.87
C VAL A 344 21.21 -17.94 6.98
N LEU A 345 22.28 -17.40 7.55
CA LEU A 345 23.38 -16.78 6.81
C LEU A 345 24.40 -17.85 6.46
N LYS A 346 24.75 -17.95 5.17
CA LYS A 346 25.85 -18.81 4.71
C LYS A 346 27.19 -18.10 4.83
N GLN A 347 27.19 -16.78 4.59
CA GLN A 347 28.38 -15.96 4.72
C GLN A 347 28.01 -14.54 5.12
N LEU A 348 28.83 -13.98 6.01
CA LEU A 348 28.94 -12.56 6.29
C LEU A 348 30.42 -12.23 6.41
N LEU A 349 30.93 -11.46 5.45
CA LEU A 349 32.33 -11.03 5.43
C LEU A 349 32.40 -9.52 5.29
N VAL A 350 33.24 -8.89 6.11
CA VAL A 350 33.57 -7.47 5.98
C VAL A 350 35.03 -7.37 5.58
N GLN A 351 35.29 -6.70 4.47
CA GLN A 351 36.64 -6.52 3.94
C GLN A 351 36.94 -5.06 3.65
N ASN A 352 38.19 -4.64 3.84
CA ASN A 352 38.63 -3.31 3.48
C ASN A 352 38.69 -3.16 1.96
N CYS A 353 38.07 -2.12 1.41
CA CYS A 353 38.18 -1.79 -0.01
C CYS A 353 39.04 -0.55 -0.28
N SER A 354 39.17 0.37 0.69
CA SER A 354 40.10 1.51 0.64
C SER A 354 40.53 1.96 2.04
N ALA A 355 41.20 3.11 2.16
CA ALA A 355 41.55 3.70 3.45
C ALA A 355 40.30 4.06 4.29
N GLU A 356 39.25 4.58 3.66
CA GLU A 356 38.04 5.11 4.31
C GLU A 356 36.80 4.20 4.18
N TRP A 357 36.85 3.18 3.31
CA TRP A 357 35.69 2.36 2.97
C TRP A 357 35.91 0.86 3.21
N GLU A 358 34.81 0.18 3.51
CA GLU A 358 34.69 -1.27 3.57
C GLU A 358 33.63 -1.78 2.62
N GLU A 359 33.68 -3.07 2.40
CA GLU A 359 32.69 -3.82 1.68
C GLU A 359 32.16 -4.96 2.55
N ILE A 360 30.84 -5.02 2.65
CA ILE A 360 30.10 -6.11 3.27
C ILE A 360 29.64 -7.05 2.16
N LEU A 361 30.05 -8.31 2.26
CA LEU A 361 29.64 -9.41 1.38
C LEU A 361 28.78 -10.37 2.19
N LEU A 362 27.53 -10.52 1.75
CA LEU A 362 26.55 -11.42 2.37
C LEU A 362 26.11 -12.48 1.38
N GLU A 363 25.94 -13.71 1.87
CA GLU A 363 25.26 -14.78 1.16
C GLU A 363 24.24 -15.45 2.09
N LEU A 364 22.97 -15.48 1.68
CA LEU A 364 21.92 -16.19 2.39
C LEU A 364 22.04 -17.70 2.14
N GLY A 365 21.92 -18.46 3.23
CA GLY A 365 21.70 -19.91 3.19
C GLY A 365 20.23 -20.27 2.96
N GLY A 366 19.29 -19.40 3.37
CA GLY A 366 17.86 -19.55 3.17
C GLY A 366 17.04 -19.38 4.44
N LEU A 367 15.82 -19.90 4.45
CA LEU A 367 14.91 -19.91 5.59
C LEU A 367 14.73 -21.33 6.12
N ALA A 368 15.04 -21.54 7.39
CA ALA A 368 14.78 -22.78 8.11
C ALA A 368 13.43 -22.68 8.83
N TYR A 369 12.51 -23.61 8.55
CA TYR A 369 11.18 -23.63 9.16
C TYR A 369 11.13 -24.65 10.30
N SER A 370 10.65 -24.23 11.47
CA SER A 370 10.48 -25.12 12.63
C SER A 370 9.25 -26.01 12.49
N THR A 371 8.16 -25.48 11.95
CA THR A 371 6.94 -26.21 11.61
C THR A 371 6.16 -25.48 10.50
N PHE A 372 5.37 -26.24 9.73
CA PHE A 372 4.43 -25.72 8.73
C PHE A 372 2.98 -25.79 9.23
N ASP A 373 2.74 -26.25 10.46
CA ASP A 373 1.39 -26.53 10.96
C ASP A 373 0.57 -25.27 11.25
N HIS A 374 1.25 -24.17 11.58
CA HIS A 374 0.61 -22.88 11.87
C HIS A 374 0.47 -21.98 10.64
N LEU A 375 0.92 -22.45 9.47
CA LEU A 375 0.70 -21.75 8.22
C LEU A 375 -0.71 -22.07 7.69
N PRO A 376 -1.37 -21.12 7.00
CA PRO A 376 -2.72 -21.30 6.46
C PRO A 376 -2.73 -22.20 5.21
N LEU A 377 -2.10 -23.37 5.28
CA LEU A 377 -1.91 -24.34 4.21
C LEU A 377 -2.82 -25.57 4.43
N ARG A 378 -3.33 -26.17 3.35
CA ARG A 378 -4.18 -27.37 3.40
C ARG A 378 -3.79 -28.39 2.33
N GLY A 379 -3.96 -29.67 2.65
CA GLY A 379 -3.82 -30.78 1.70
C GLY A 379 -2.47 -30.83 0.99
N GLU A 380 -2.50 -31.16 -0.29
CA GLU A 380 -1.31 -31.35 -1.14
C GLU A 380 -0.39 -30.12 -1.21
N ILE A 381 -0.94 -28.90 -1.09
CA ILE A 381 -0.14 -27.67 -1.13
C ILE A 381 0.83 -27.63 0.05
N LYS A 382 0.40 -28.07 1.24
CA LYS A 382 1.26 -28.09 2.43
C LYS A 382 2.47 -28.99 2.23
N GLU A 383 2.26 -30.17 1.63
CA GLU A 383 3.35 -31.11 1.33
C GLU A 383 4.29 -30.56 0.25
N LYS A 384 3.75 -29.95 -0.82
CA LYS A 384 4.58 -29.28 -1.85
C LYS A 384 5.43 -28.15 -1.28
N ILE A 385 4.89 -27.35 -0.35
CA ILE A 385 5.64 -26.29 0.32
C ILE A 385 6.73 -26.86 1.23
N ARG A 386 6.44 -27.94 1.97
CA ARG A 386 7.44 -28.61 2.82
C ARG A 386 8.59 -29.20 1.99
N GLU A 387 8.27 -29.87 0.89
CA GLU A 387 9.28 -30.40 -0.04
C GLU A 387 10.10 -29.26 -0.66
N LEU A 388 9.43 -28.21 -1.13
CA LEU A 388 10.08 -27.04 -1.73
C LEU A 388 11.06 -26.38 -0.76
N ALA A 389 10.65 -26.12 0.49
CA ALA A 389 11.51 -25.52 1.50
C ALA A 389 12.73 -26.39 1.85
N SER A 390 12.59 -27.72 1.73
CA SER A 390 13.70 -28.66 1.97
C SER A 390 14.69 -28.72 0.81
N CYS A 391 14.22 -28.61 -0.43
CA CYS A 391 15.07 -28.69 -1.63
C CYS A 391 15.68 -27.34 -2.03
N ASP A 392 14.96 -26.24 -1.83
CA ASP A 392 15.40 -24.87 -2.10
C ASP A 392 15.02 -23.97 -0.91
N PRO A 393 15.94 -23.79 0.05
CA PRO A 393 15.72 -22.98 1.24
C PRO A 393 15.40 -21.50 0.96
N LEU A 394 15.64 -21.01 -0.26
CA LEU A 394 15.35 -19.64 -0.67
C LEU A 394 14.00 -19.53 -1.40
N ALA A 395 13.39 -20.65 -1.77
CA ALA A 395 12.19 -20.65 -2.59
C ALA A 395 11.00 -19.93 -1.95
N LEU A 396 10.94 -19.84 -0.62
CA LEU A 396 9.88 -19.15 0.12
C LEU A 396 10.22 -17.71 0.52
N LEU A 397 11.44 -17.25 0.25
CA LEU A 397 11.87 -15.88 0.54
C LEU A 397 11.17 -14.88 -0.39
N GLU A 398 10.43 -13.91 0.15
CA GLU A 398 9.77 -12.88 -0.66
C GLU A 398 10.63 -11.64 -0.82
N TYR A 399 11.27 -11.19 0.24
CA TYR A 399 12.33 -10.18 0.17
C TYR A 399 13.26 -10.28 1.38
N TRP A 400 14.42 -9.65 1.25
CA TRP A 400 15.33 -9.45 2.37
C TRP A 400 16.00 -8.09 2.27
N SER A 401 16.45 -7.60 3.41
CA SER A 401 17.09 -6.30 3.54
C SER A 401 18.24 -6.36 4.54
N VAL A 402 19.15 -5.39 4.40
CA VAL A 402 20.36 -5.30 5.21
C VAL A 402 20.44 -3.92 5.82
N ASP A 403 20.64 -3.91 7.13
CA ASP A 403 21.11 -2.78 7.90
C ASP A 403 22.60 -3.00 8.22
N PRO A 404 23.52 -2.27 7.57
CA PRO A 404 24.95 -2.44 7.77
C PRO A 404 25.46 -1.86 9.09
N ASP A 405 24.66 -1.04 9.78
CA ASP A 405 25.08 -0.24 10.95
C ASP A 405 23.96 -0.18 12.00
N TYR A 406 23.41 -1.35 12.34
CA TYR A 406 22.25 -1.44 13.23
C TYR A 406 22.56 -0.95 14.65
N ASP A 407 21.81 0.05 15.10
CA ASP A 407 22.00 0.73 16.39
C ASP A 407 21.44 -0.04 17.59
N GLY A 408 20.81 -1.19 17.37
CA GLY A 408 20.16 -1.99 18.41
C GLY A 408 18.71 -1.60 18.70
N ARG A 409 18.19 -0.55 18.06
CA ARG A 409 16.85 0.00 18.28
C ARG A 409 15.97 -0.12 17.05
N THR A 410 16.39 0.47 15.93
CA THR A 410 15.53 0.63 14.75
C THR A 410 16.24 0.18 13.49
N PHE A 411 15.63 -0.77 12.79
CA PHE A 411 16.22 -1.36 11.59
C PHE A 411 16.22 -0.35 10.44
N CYS A 412 17.39 0.01 9.96
CA CYS A 412 17.60 0.92 8.84
C CYS A 412 17.98 0.11 7.59
N SER A 413 16.98 -0.22 6.79
CA SER A 413 17.11 -0.94 5.54
C SER A 413 17.83 -0.07 4.50
N ARG A 414 19.13 -0.34 4.28
CA ARG A 414 19.98 0.40 3.32
C ARG A 414 20.25 -0.36 2.02
N TRP A 415 19.97 -1.65 2.04
CA TRP A 415 20.00 -2.50 0.86
C TRP A 415 18.82 -3.47 0.95
N GLN A 416 18.16 -3.72 -0.18
CA GLN A 416 17.00 -4.61 -0.25
C GLN A 416 17.06 -5.43 -1.53
N CYS A 417 16.51 -6.64 -1.50
CA CYS A 417 16.24 -7.44 -2.68
C CYS A 417 14.90 -8.15 -2.54
N CYS A 418 14.03 -7.99 -3.54
CA CYS A 418 12.72 -8.60 -3.58
C CYS A 418 12.67 -9.69 -4.64
N ARG A 419 11.76 -10.66 -4.47
CA ARG A 419 11.50 -11.72 -5.44
C ARG A 419 11.13 -11.12 -6.80
N ALA A 420 11.90 -11.47 -7.81
CA ALA A 420 11.64 -11.07 -9.18
C ALA A 420 10.45 -11.82 -9.78
N ARG A 421 10.02 -11.41 -10.98
CA ARG A 421 8.88 -12.02 -11.69
C ARG A 421 9.13 -13.46 -12.10
N ASP A 422 10.38 -13.86 -12.23
CA ASP A 422 10.78 -15.25 -12.48
C ASP A 422 10.71 -16.13 -11.22
N GLY A 423 10.30 -15.56 -10.08
CA GLY A 423 10.14 -16.25 -8.81
C GLY A 423 11.42 -16.38 -7.99
N ARG A 424 12.56 -15.81 -8.42
CA ARG A 424 13.84 -15.91 -7.69
C ARG A 424 14.14 -14.66 -6.90
N VAL A 425 14.89 -14.82 -5.81
CA VAL A 425 15.49 -13.75 -5.02
C VAL A 425 17.00 -13.90 -5.14
N ASP A 426 17.73 -12.81 -5.42
CA ASP A 426 19.19 -12.85 -5.33
C ASP A 426 19.59 -13.06 -3.88
N ASN A 427 20.39 -14.08 -3.61
CA ASN A 427 20.80 -14.46 -2.27
C ASN A 427 22.10 -13.76 -1.83
N ARG A 428 22.70 -12.94 -2.70
CA ARG A 428 23.94 -12.22 -2.40
C ARG A 428 23.70 -10.72 -2.30
N ALA A 429 24.40 -10.09 -1.37
CA ALA A 429 24.51 -8.65 -1.28
C ALA A 429 25.97 -8.23 -1.24
N ARG A 430 26.26 -7.14 -1.94
CA ARG A 430 27.55 -6.44 -1.92
C ARG A 430 27.27 -4.98 -1.60
N ILE A 431 27.69 -4.53 -0.42
CA ILE A 431 27.35 -3.21 0.11
C ILE A 431 28.64 -2.50 0.48
N VAL A 432 28.87 -1.32 -0.09
CA VAL A 432 30.03 -0.48 0.22
C VAL A 432 29.63 0.55 1.26
N VAL A 433 30.39 0.64 2.36
CA VAL A 433 30.05 1.44 3.54
C VAL A 433 31.29 2.15 4.10
N PRO A 434 31.14 3.33 4.73
CA PRO A 434 32.27 4.00 5.38
C PRO A 434 32.82 3.14 6.52
N LYS A 435 34.12 3.19 6.75
CA LYS A 435 34.75 2.51 7.89
C LYS A 435 34.24 3.04 9.22
N VAL A 436 33.94 2.13 10.13
CA VAL A 436 33.66 2.46 11.53
C VAL A 436 34.87 2.16 12.41
N LYS A 437 35.03 2.95 13.49
CA LYS A 437 36.00 2.68 14.55
C LYS A 437 35.36 1.72 15.56
N GLY A 438 36.03 0.61 15.86
CA GLY A 438 35.49 -0.40 16.77
C GLY A 438 34.64 -1.45 16.04
N SER A 439 33.55 -1.88 16.67
CA SER A 439 32.70 -2.94 16.13
C SER A 439 31.57 -2.41 15.26
N ARG A 440 31.19 -3.21 14.26
CA ARG A 440 30.02 -2.97 13.40
C ARG A 440 28.97 -4.03 13.68
N ARG A 441 27.74 -3.63 13.96
CA ARG A 441 26.61 -4.55 14.07
C ARG A 441 25.83 -4.55 12.76
N ILE A 442 25.88 -5.65 12.03
CA ILE A 442 25.17 -5.83 10.76
C ILE A 442 23.94 -6.67 11.06
N CYS A 443 22.76 -6.23 10.61
CA CYS A 443 21.53 -7.00 10.71
C CYS A 443 20.94 -7.27 9.33
N VAL A 444 20.47 -8.49 9.16
CA VAL A 444 19.81 -8.97 7.95
C VAL A 444 18.39 -9.37 8.32
N LYS A 445 17.40 -8.77 7.64
CA LYS A 445 15.99 -9.09 7.80
C LYS A 445 15.53 -9.84 6.55
N ALA A 446 14.79 -10.92 6.74
CA ALA A 446 14.17 -11.69 5.66
C ALA A 446 12.67 -11.84 5.94
N VAL A 447 11.87 -11.75 4.88
CA VAL A 447 10.42 -11.92 4.92
C VAL A 447 10.00 -12.95 3.90
N ASP A 448 9.18 -13.92 4.32
CA ASP A 448 8.71 -15.00 3.46
C ASP A 448 7.38 -14.67 2.74
N VAL A 449 6.94 -15.56 1.85
CA VAL A 449 5.68 -15.41 1.10
C VAL A 449 4.42 -15.41 1.96
N PHE A 450 4.52 -15.79 3.24
CA PHE A 450 3.42 -15.79 4.21
C PHE A 450 3.44 -14.53 5.09
N GLY A 451 4.48 -13.71 4.97
CA GLY A 451 4.72 -12.52 5.75
C GLY A 451 5.28 -12.76 7.15
N ASN A 452 5.89 -13.92 7.37
CA ASN A 452 6.72 -14.13 8.54
C ASN A 452 8.05 -13.43 8.35
N GLU A 453 8.56 -12.85 9.43
CA GLU A 453 9.84 -12.14 9.42
C GLU A 453 10.86 -12.86 10.27
N SER A 454 12.12 -12.82 9.85
CA SER A 454 13.26 -13.30 10.61
C SER A 454 14.40 -12.32 10.50
N VAL A 455 15.09 -12.06 11.61
CA VAL A 455 16.21 -11.12 11.68
C VAL A 455 17.41 -11.83 12.30
N VAL A 456 18.56 -11.73 11.65
CA VAL A 456 19.86 -12.18 12.17
C VAL A 456 20.75 -10.95 12.29
N CYS A 457 21.44 -10.83 13.42
CA CYS A 457 22.39 -9.75 13.64
C CYS A 457 23.75 -10.32 14.05
N GLU A 458 24.81 -9.90 13.38
CA GLU A 458 26.18 -10.26 13.72
C GLU A 458 26.98 -9.00 14.04
N THR A 459 27.84 -9.09 15.04
CA THR A 459 28.78 -8.02 15.39
C THR A 459 30.16 -8.40 14.91
N VAL A 460 30.69 -7.62 13.99
CA VAL A 460 32.05 -7.79 13.47
C VAL A 460 32.96 -6.83 14.24
N ASN A 461 33.86 -7.40 15.04
CA ASN A 461 34.90 -6.64 15.70
C ASN A 461 36.04 -6.39 14.70
N ARG A 462 36.55 -5.16 14.67
CA ARG A 462 37.71 -4.78 13.87
C ARG A 462 38.97 -4.74 14.71
#